data_AF-A0A163CUR8-F1
#
_entry.id   AF-A0A163CUR8-F1
#
_cell.length_a   1.000
_cell.length_b   1.000
_cell.length_c   1.000
_cell.angle_alpha   90.00
_cell.angle_beta   90.00
_cell.angle_gamma   90.00
#
_symmetry.space_group_name_H-M   'P 1'
#
loop_
_entity.id
_entity.type
_entity.pdbx_description
1 polymer ?
#
loop_
_entity_poly.entity_id
_entity_poly.type
_entity_poly.pdbx_seq_one_letter_code
_entity_poly.pdbx_strand_id
1 'polypeptide(L)'
;MCGCAEKNSLNGLQLLEKTIAQHDSLNLWHKTRLDIHIQEPRLANPHRYSILKLDNSKNTFELSRNRDQYISTHVLDNNANSYVLLDGKRDIDSVLKKRYRLDASRNIGYKNFYHLMYGLPMSLNKYLLTIRKTTKTKFNKEECYKIEIELKEKMISKHWNVFISEIDYKIKGVEIIFLDDPNKGERLYFNGDVVIDNITIPRFRHWHELKDDSYSGSDIIIKEITE
;
A
#
# COMPACT_ATOMS: atom_id res chain seq x y z
N MET A 1 -12.48 -37.62 -33.51
CA MET A 1 -11.61 -36.48 -33.20
C MET A 1 -12.32 -35.64 -32.15
N CYS A 2 -11.97 -35.80 -30.88
CA CYS A 2 -12.54 -35.00 -29.79
C CYS A 2 -11.60 -33.81 -29.59
N GLY A 3 -12.02 -32.63 -30.04
CA GLY A 3 -11.26 -31.40 -29.86
C GLY A 3 -11.33 -30.97 -28.40
N CYS A 4 -10.22 -31.06 -27.68
CA CYS A 4 -10.06 -30.36 -26.42
C CYS A 4 -10.14 -28.86 -26.72
N ALA A 5 -11.21 -28.21 -26.28
CA ALA A 5 -11.25 -26.75 -26.24
C ALA A 5 -10.11 -26.28 -25.33
N GLU A 6 -9.13 -25.57 -25.89
CA GLU A 6 -8.14 -24.87 -25.09
C GLU A 6 -8.87 -23.87 -24.20
N LYS A 7 -8.91 -24.19 -22.91
CA LYS A 7 -9.47 -23.32 -21.90
C LYS A 7 -8.55 -22.11 -21.81
N ASN A 8 -8.89 -21.02 -22.50
CA ASN A 8 -8.20 -19.72 -22.39
C ASN A 8 -8.10 -19.35 -20.91
N SER A 9 -6.93 -19.60 -20.31
CA SER A 9 -6.67 -19.26 -18.92
C SER A 9 -6.46 -17.75 -18.84
N LEU A 10 -7.09 -17.11 -17.85
CA LEU A 10 -6.88 -15.69 -17.62
C LEU A 10 -5.41 -15.46 -17.28
N ASN A 11 -4.71 -14.69 -18.10
CA ASN A 11 -3.31 -14.35 -17.87
C ASN A 11 -3.22 -13.21 -16.86
N GLY A 12 -2.91 -13.55 -15.60
CA GLY A 12 -2.77 -12.58 -14.52
C GLY A 12 -1.70 -11.52 -14.76
N LEU A 13 -0.60 -11.86 -15.45
CA LEU A 13 0.46 -10.90 -15.74
C LEU A 13 -0.02 -9.83 -16.72
N GLN A 14 -0.71 -10.24 -17.79
CA GLN A 14 -1.32 -9.31 -18.74
C GLN A 14 -2.39 -8.41 -18.09
N LEU A 15 -3.15 -8.94 -17.13
CA LEU A 15 -4.10 -8.13 -16.36
C LEU A 15 -3.39 -7.13 -15.44
N LEU A 16 -2.27 -7.52 -14.81
CA LEU A 16 -1.42 -6.61 -14.04
C LEU A 16 -0.85 -5.49 -14.93
N GLU A 17 -0.35 -5.81 -16.12
CA GLU A 17 0.14 -4.83 -17.09
C GLU A 17 -0.95 -3.84 -17.50
N LYS A 18 -2.17 -4.33 -17.78
CA LYS A 18 -3.32 -3.48 -18.11
C LYS A 18 -3.69 -2.54 -16.98
N THR A 19 -3.77 -3.03 -15.75
CA THR A 19 -4.10 -2.15 -14.60
C THR A 19 -2.98 -1.15 -14.33
N ILE A 20 -1.71 -1.55 -14.46
CA ILE A 20 -0.57 -0.63 -14.34
C ILE A 20 -0.68 0.49 -15.37
N ALA A 21 -0.97 0.18 -16.63
CA ALA A 21 -1.14 1.20 -17.67
C ALA A 21 -2.32 2.15 -17.42
N GLN A 22 -3.38 1.71 -16.75
CA GLN A 22 -4.50 2.58 -16.36
C GLN A 22 -4.13 3.57 -15.25
N HIS A 23 -3.26 3.15 -14.34
CA HIS A 23 -2.84 3.99 -13.21
C HIS A 23 -1.61 4.84 -13.54
N ASP A 24 -0.78 4.42 -14.49
CA ASP A 24 0.48 5.06 -14.85
C ASP A 24 0.80 4.83 -16.35
N SER A 25 0.08 5.52 -17.23
CA SER A 25 0.24 5.39 -18.69
C SER A 25 1.58 5.88 -19.22
N LEU A 26 2.29 6.70 -18.44
CA LEU A 26 3.57 7.30 -18.78
C LEU A 26 4.75 6.55 -18.12
N ASN A 27 4.47 5.49 -17.36
CA ASN A 27 5.46 4.71 -16.61
C ASN A 27 6.33 5.59 -15.70
N LEU A 28 5.73 6.51 -14.97
CA LEU A 28 6.38 7.51 -14.11
C LEU A 28 6.60 7.05 -12.68
N TRP A 29 5.99 5.94 -12.22
CA TRP A 29 6.09 5.48 -10.82
C TRP A 29 7.53 5.43 -10.30
N HIS A 30 8.48 4.97 -11.11
CA HIS A 30 9.90 4.87 -10.73
C HIS A 30 10.58 6.23 -10.47
N LYS A 31 9.99 7.33 -10.92
CA LYS A 31 10.45 8.71 -10.72
C LYS A 31 9.55 9.51 -9.78
N THR A 32 8.38 8.98 -9.44
CA THR A 32 7.38 9.69 -8.64
C THR A 32 7.89 10.09 -7.27
N ARG A 33 7.55 11.32 -6.87
CA ARG A 33 7.63 11.80 -5.49
C ARG A 33 6.23 11.89 -4.89
N LEU A 34 5.99 11.15 -3.81
CA LEU A 34 4.76 11.24 -3.02
C LEU A 34 5.01 12.09 -1.78
N ASP A 35 4.54 13.33 -1.80
CA ASP A 35 4.54 14.24 -0.66
C ASP A 35 3.08 14.49 -0.25
N ILE A 36 2.58 13.69 0.69
CA ILE A 36 1.15 13.63 0.99
C ILE A 36 0.85 13.70 2.48
N HIS A 37 -0.25 14.38 2.80
CA HIS A 37 -0.86 14.35 4.11
C HIS A 37 -1.96 13.29 4.14
N ILE A 38 -1.79 12.30 5.02
CA ILE A 38 -2.67 11.16 5.18
C ILE A 38 -3.38 11.26 6.53
N GLN A 39 -4.71 11.17 6.53
CA GLN A 39 -5.48 10.90 7.73
C GLN A 39 -5.68 9.39 7.87
N GLU A 40 -5.36 8.83 9.03
CA GLU A 40 -5.39 7.39 9.30
C GLU A 40 -6.35 7.07 10.45
N PRO A 41 -7.65 7.37 10.37
CA PRO A 41 -8.56 7.11 11.49
C PRO A 41 -8.58 5.62 11.83
N ARG A 42 -8.54 5.31 13.12
CA ARG A 42 -8.71 3.97 13.69
C ARG A 42 -9.75 4.05 14.80
N LEU A 43 -10.44 2.94 15.09
CA LEU A 43 -11.49 2.90 16.12
C LEU A 43 -11.00 3.41 17.48
N ALA A 44 -9.78 3.02 17.90
CA ALA A 44 -9.18 3.46 19.16
C ALA A 44 -8.44 4.81 19.07
N ASN A 45 -8.16 5.32 17.87
CA ASN A 45 -7.45 6.58 17.67
C ASN A 45 -7.96 7.27 16.38
N PRO A 46 -9.03 8.06 16.47
CA PRO A 46 -9.66 8.67 15.30
C PRO A 46 -8.84 9.84 14.72
N HIS A 47 -7.91 10.42 15.49
CA HIS A 47 -7.14 11.62 15.12
C HIS A 47 -5.67 11.31 14.83
N ARG A 48 -5.43 10.27 14.03
CA ARG A 48 -4.07 9.94 13.57
C ARG A 48 -3.82 10.55 12.20
N TYR A 49 -2.69 11.23 12.08
CA TYR A 49 -2.22 11.90 10.87
C TYR A 49 -0.78 11.50 10.57
N SER A 50 -0.49 11.32 9.29
CA SER A 50 0.85 11.05 8.78
C SER A 50 1.19 12.03 7.65
N ILE A 51 2.40 12.56 7.66
CA ILE A 51 3.01 13.18 6.47
C ILE A 51 3.99 12.15 5.90
N LEU A 52 3.74 11.72 4.67
CA LEU A 52 4.63 10.85 3.91
C LEU A 52 5.36 11.69 2.87
N LYS A 53 6.70 11.59 2.86
CA LYS A 53 7.53 11.98 1.72
C LYS A 53 8.26 10.74 1.23
N LEU A 54 8.00 10.31 0.01
CA LEU A 54 8.63 9.15 -0.62
C LEU A 54 9.08 9.55 -2.01
N ASP A 55 10.39 9.59 -2.24
CA ASP A 55 10.97 9.89 -3.56
C ASP A 55 11.52 8.60 -4.15
N ASN A 56 10.85 8.07 -5.17
CA ASN A 56 11.26 6.81 -5.82
C ASN A 56 12.56 6.97 -6.61
N SER A 57 12.83 8.17 -7.14
CA SER A 57 14.05 8.44 -7.93
C SER A 57 15.30 8.51 -7.05
N LYS A 58 15.17 9.11 -5.86
CA LYS A 58 16.27 9.26 -4.89
C LYS A 58 16.27 8.16 -3.83
N ASN A 59 15.27 7.29 -3.85
CA ASN A 59 15.10 6.19 -2.90
C ASN A 59 15.02 6.66 -1.44
N THR A 60 14.54 7.88 -1.19
CA THR A 60 14.41 8.49 0.14
C THR A 60 13.02 8.29 0.73
N PHE A 61 12.92 8.35 2.05
CA PHE A 61 11.66 8.18 2.76
C PHE A 61 11.66 9.01 4.05
N GLU A 62 10.57 9.74 4.27
CA GLU A 62 10.26 10.42 5.51
C GLU A 62 8.81 10.15 5.89
N LEU A 63 8.58 9.81 7.15
CA LEU A 63 7.24 9.62 7.70
C LEU A 63 7.12 10.32 9.04
N SER A 64 6.40 11.42 9.06
CA SER A 64 6.06 12.15 10.28
C SER A 64 4.67 11.76 10.78
N ARG A 65 4.51 11.60 12.10
CA ARG A 65 3.26 11.17 12.74
C ARG A 65 3.03 11.92 14.03
N ASN A 66 1.78 12.26 14.31
CA ASN A 66 1.40 12.78 15.61
C ASN A 66 1.46 11.69 16.70
N ARG A 67 1.93 12.09 17.89
CA ARG A 67 2.20 11.27 19.08
C ARG A 67 1.85 12.07 20.32
N ASP A 68 0.59 12.03 20.73
CA ASP A 68 0.06 12.91 21.78
C ASP A 68 0.37 14.39 21.43
N GLN A 69 1.25 15.05 22.20
CA GLN A 69 1.73 16.41 21.96
C GLN A 69 2.96 16.51 21.04
N TYR A 70 3.57 15.37 20.67
CA TYR A 70 4.81 15.30 19.90
C TYR A 70 4.58 14.90 18.43
N ILE A 71 5.59 15.12 17.61
CA ILE A 71 5.71 14.61 16.24
C ILE A 71 6.92 13.69 16.15
N SER A 72 6.68 12.40 15.89
CA SER A 72 7.75 11.46 15.55
C SER A 72 8.00 11.46 14.06
N THR A 73 9.25 11.54 13.63
CA THR A 73 9.62 11.46 12.20
C THR A 73 10.62 10.33 11.98
N HIS A 74 10.32 9.44 11.04
CA HIS A 74 11.20 8.35 10.60
C HIS A 74 11.83 8.71 9.27
N VAL A 75 13.16 8.65 9.15
CA VAL A 75 13.89 9.11 7.96
C VAL A 75 14.84 8.03 7.42
N LEU A 76 14.82 7.86 6.11
CA LEU A 76 15.87 7.24 5.29
C LEU A 76 16.30 8.26 4.24
N ASP A 77 17.52 8.78 4.39
CA ASP A 77 18.05 9.76 3.43
C ASP A 77 18.73 9.10 2.23
N ASN A 78 19.20 9.93 1.30
CA ASN A 78 19.86 9.52 0.06
C ASN A 78 21.24 8.87 0.29
N ASN A 79 21.82 9.01 1.47
CA ASN A 79 23.09 8.41 1.86
C ASN A 79 22.89 7.10 2.64
N ALA A 80 21.67 6.54 2.61
CA ALA A 80 21.26 5.37 3.37
C ALA A 80 21.35 5.53 4.90
N ASN A 81 21.43 6.76 5.41
CA ASN A 81 21.34 6.96 6.86
C ASN A 81 19.90 6.75 7.30
N SER A 82 19.74 5.95 8.35
CA SER A 82 18.45 5.72 9.00
C SER A 82 18.44 6.35 10.39
N TYR A 83 17.47 7.22 10.65
CA TYR A 83 17.32 7.84 11.97
C TYR A 83 15.87 8.19 12.28
N VAL A 84 15.63 8.56 13.53
CA VAL A 84 14.33 8.99 14.04
C VAL A 84 14.49 10.35 14.72
N LEU A 85 13.44 11.17 14.63
CA LEU A 85 13.35 12.47 15.28
C LEU A 85 12.10 12.50 16.16
N LEU A 86 12.17 13.25 17.25
CA LEU A 86 11.01 13.68 18.03
C LEU A 86 11.02 15.21 18.08
N ASP A 87 9.98 15.85 17.56
CA ASP A 87 9.90 17.31 17.38
C ASP A 87 11.15 17.89 16.69
N GLY A 88 11.64 17.19 15.66
CA GLY A 88 12.82 17.60 14.89
C GLY A 88 14.16 17.30 15.57
N LYS A 89 14.19 16.76 16.79
CA LYS A 89 15.43 16.48 17.54
C LYS A 89 15.82 15.01 17.48
N ARG A 90 17.14 14.75 17.34
CA ARG A 90 17.74 13.39 17.37
C ARG A 90 18.05 12.91 18.79
N ASP A 91 18.35 13.84 19.68
CA ASP A 91 18.53 13.53 21.10
C ASP A 91 17.15 13.41 21.74
N ILE A 92 16.77 12.18 22.06
CA ILE A 92 15.42 11.82 22.50
C ILE A 92 15.55 11.08 23.82
N ASP A 93 14.80 11.54 24.82
CA ASP A 93 14.70 10.88 26.11
C ASP A 93 14.34 9.38 25.96
N SER A 94 15.03 8.53 26.73
CA SER A 94 14.89 7.08 26.62
C SER A 94 13.49 6.56 26.94
N VAL A 95 12.76 7.23 27.86
CA VAL A 95 11.39 6.91 28.21
C VAL A 95 10.46 7.23 27.03
N LEU A 96 10.63 8.39 26.40
CA LEU A 96 9.87 8.76 25.20
C LEU A 96 10.19 7.86 24.01
N LYS A 97 11.46 7.50 23.82
CA LYS A 97 11.91 6.56 22.78
C LYS A 97 11.21 5.21 22.92
N LYS A 98 11.12 4.67 24.14
CA LYS A 98 10.43 3.42 24.45
C LYS A 98 8.91 3.55 24.30
N ARG A 99 8.31 4.61 24.85
CA ARG A 99 6.86 4.89 24.79
C ARG A 99 6.36 4.94 23.35
N TYR A 100 7.05 5.69 22.49
CA TYR A 100 6.65 5.87 21.08
C TYR A 100 7.31 4.87 20.13
N ARG A 101 8.08 3.90 20.66
CA ARG A 101 8.77 2.84 19.90
C ARG A 101 9.61 3.40 18.74
N LEU A 102 10.36 4.47 19.04
CA LEU A 102 11.18 5.20 18.07
C LEU A 102 12.48 4.43 17.83
N ASP A 103 12.50 3.70 16.72
CA ASP A 103 13.61 2.84 16.31
C ASP A 103 13.84 2.98 14.80
N ALA A 104 15.07 3.35 14.45
CA ALA A 104 15.52 3.55 13.07
C ALA A 104 15.59 2.23 12.28
N SER A 105 15.73 1.08 12.95
CA SER A 105 15.73 -0.23 12.29
C SER A 105 14.42 -0.51 11.54
N ARG A 106 13.33 0.14 11.97
CA ARG A 106 11.98 -0.03 11.42
C ARG A 106 11.74 0.75 10.13
N ASN A 107 12.59 1.73 9.83
CA ASN A 107 12.36 2.68 8.74
C ASN A 107 12.31 1.99 7.38
N ILE A 108 13.14 0.96 7.15
CA ILE A 108 13.14 0.18 5.90
C ILE A 108 11.80 -0.54 5.72
N GLY A 109 11.29 -1.16 6.80
CA GLY A 109 9.97 -1.81 6.79
C GLY A 109 8.84 -0.82 6.51
N TYR A 110 8.87 0.37 7.12
CA TYR A 110 7.89 1.41 6.83
C TYR A 110 7.96 1.90 5.39
N LYS A 111 9.16 2.21 4.89
CA LYS A 111 9.37 2.62 3.50
C LYS A 111 8.81 1.57 2.53
N ASN A 112 9.16 0.30 2.72
CA ASN A 112 8.68 -0.78 1.86
C ASN A 112 7.16 -0.93 1.92
N PHE A 113 6.56 -0.82 3.11
CA PHE A 113 5.11 -0.87 3.27
C PHE A 113 4.41 0.29 2.54
N TYR A 114 4.85 1.54 2.76
CA TYR A 114 4.25 2.70 2.11
C TYR A 114 4.49 2.71 0.59
N HIS A 115 5.69 2.35 0.13
CA HIS A 115 5.99 2.22 -1.30
C HIS A 115 5.14 1.14 -1.97
N LEU A 116 4.90 -0.01 -1.32
CA LEU A 116 3.96 -0.99 -1.85
C LEU A 116 2.54 -0.42 -1.86
N MET A 117 2.01 -0.05 -0.69
CA MET A 117 0.59 0.31 -0.52
C MET A 117 0.13 1.53 -1.31
N TYR A 118 0.98 2.56 -1.41
CA TYR A 118 0.66 3.78 -2.15
C TYR A 118 1.10 3.72 -3.61
N GLY A 119 1.92 2.74 -3.97
CA GLY A 119 2.31 2.48 -5.35
C GLY A 119 1.49 1.39 -6.03
N LEU A 120 0.49 0.78 -5.39
CA LEU A 120 -0.36 -0.21 -6.05
C LEU A 120 -1.12 0.43 -7.24
N PRO A 121 -1.20 -0.22 -8.42
CA PRO A 121 -0.60 -1.53 -8.74
C PRO A 121 0.88 -1.49 -9.20
N MET A 122 1.41 -0.34 -9.64
CA MET A 122 2.76 -0.18 -10.24
C MET A 122 3.89 -0.80 -9.42
N SER A 123 3.87 -0.61 -8.10
CA SER A 123 4.85 -1.13 -7.14
C SER A 123 4.96 -2.65 -7.12
N LEU A 124 3.96 -3.40 -7.59
CA LEU A 124 3.99 -4.85 -7.65
C LEU A 124 5.14 -5.37 -8.52
N ASN A 125 5.57 -4.63 -9.55
CA ASN A 125 6.75 -4.98 -10.36
C ASN A 125 8.00 -5.23 -9.51
N LYS A 126 8.14 -4.52 -8.38
CA LYS A 126 9.27 -4.68 -7.45
C LYS A 126 9.06 -5.86 -6.50
N TYR A 127 7.85 -6.03 -5.96
CA TYR A 127 7.59 -6.91 -4.82
C TYR A 127 7.01 -8.28 -5.21
N LEU A 128 6.47 -8.45 -6.41
CA LEU A 128 5.85 -9.69 -6.88
C LEU A 128 6.90 -10.80 -7.04
N LEU A 129 6.68 -11.94 -6.38
CA LEU A 129 7.43 -13.18 -6.60
C LEU A 129 6.75 -14.02 -7.69
N THR A 130 5.45 -14.29 -7.54
CA THR A 130 4.70 -15.10 -8.49
C THR A 130 3.20 -14.82 -8.45
N ILE A 131 2.51 -15.13 -9.55
CA ILE A 131 1.05 -15.19 -9.64
C ILE A 131 0.63 -16.65 -9.52
N ARG A 132 -0.17 -16.97 -8.51
CA ARG A 132 -0.63 -18.34 -8.25
C ARG A 132 -1.86 -18.70 -9.06
N LYS A 133 -2.81 -17.78 -9.15
CA LYS A 133 -4.11 -18.03 -9.79
C LYS A 133 -4.74 -16.72 -10.23
N THR A 134 -5.56 -16.80 -11.28
CA THR A 134 -6.40 -15.69 -11.73
C THR A 134 -7.80 -16.19 -12.02
N THR A 135 -8.80 -15.51 -11.46
CA THR A 135 -10.22 -15.88 -11.58
C THR A 135 -11.10 -14.64 -11.69
N LYS A 136 -12.30 -14.78 -12.24
CA LYS A 136 -13.35 -13.77 -12.11
C LYS A 136 -14.09 -13.95 -10.79
N THR A 137 -14.50 -12.86 -10.16
CA THR A 137 -15.31 -12.84 -8.93
C THR A 137 -15.99 -11.50 -8.78
N LYS A 138 -16.99 -11.43 -7.91
CA LYS A 138 -17.47 -10.14 -7.39
C LYS A 138 -16.58 -9.68 -6.24
N PHE A 139 -16.26 -8.39 -6.22
CA PHE A 139 -15.60 -7.71 -5.10
C PHE A 139 -16.33 -6.38 -4.85
N ASN A 140 -16.82 -6.18 -3.63
CA ASN A 140 -17.68 -5.02 -3.29
C ASN A 140 -18.83 -4.79 -4.29
N LYS A 141 -19.54 -5.87 -4.67
CA LYS A 141 -20.66 -5.87 -5.63
C LYS A 141 -20.27 -5.52 -7.09
N GLU A 142 -18.99 -5.36 -7.41
CA GLU A 142 -18.46 -5.12 -8.76
C GLU A 142 -17.81 -6.38 -9.34
N GLU A 143 -18.00 -6.65 -10.63
CA GLU A 143 -17.30 -7.75 -11.33
C GLU A 143 -15.81 -7.42 -11.47
N CYS A 144 -14.95 -8.32 -10.97
CA CYS A 144 -13.51 -8.11 -10.89
C CYS A 144 -12.74 -9.36 -11.30
N TYR A 145 -11.55 -9.14 -11.85
CA TYR A 145 -10.48 -10.13 -11.83
C TYR A 145 -9.85 -10.17 -10.44
N LYS A 146 -9.79 -11.36 -9.83
CA LYS A 146 -8.99 -11.66 -8.64
C LYS A 146 -7.68 -12.30 -9.08
N ILE A 147 -6.57 -11.66 -8.72
CA ILE A 147 -5.21 -12.17 -8.95
C ILE A 147 -4.61 -12.56 -7.60
N GLU A 148 -4.40 -13.85 -7.39
CA GLU A 148 -3.73 -14.37 -6.20
C GLU A 148 -2.22 -14.30 -6.42
N ILE A 149 -1.53 -13.50 -5.61
CA ILE A 149 -0.10 -13.24 -5.73
C ILE A 149 0.66 -13.66 -4.48
N GLU A 150 1.95 -13.94 -4.67
CA GLU A 150 2.93 -14.08 -3.61
C GLU A 150 3.99 -12.99 -3.75
N LEU A 151 4.33 -12.33 -2.64
CA LEU A 151 5.38 -11.33 -2.55
C LEU A 151 6.73 -11.96 -2.21
N LYS A 152 7.81 -11.35 -2.70
CA LYS A 152 9.21 -11.76 -2.42
C LYS A 152 9.50 -11.76 -0.92
N GLU A 153 9.00 -10.75 -0.22
CA GLU A 153 9.16 -10.57 1.23
C GLU A 153 7.82 -10.40 1.91
N LYS A 154 7.77 -10.80 3.20
CA LYS A 154 6.59 -10.62 4.03
C LYS A 154 6.46 -9.14 4.42
N MET A 155 5.36 -8.52 4.02
CA MET A 155 4.93 -7.23 4.58
C MET A 155 4.12 -7.51 5.85
N ILE A 156 2.79 -7.54 5.74
CA ILE A 156 1.91 -8.13 6.75
C ILE A 156 1.83 -9.66 6.53
N SER A 157 1.59 -10.05 5.28
CA SER A 157 1.70 -11.41 4.76
C SER A 157 2.46 -11.43 3.42
N LYS A 158 2.91 -12.61 3.00
CA LYS A 158 3.40 -12.84 1.63
C LYS A 158 2.26 -13.04 0.62
N HIS A 159 1.08 -13.46 1.06
CA HIS A 159 -0.01 -13.86 0.18
C HIS A 159 -1.08 -12.78 0.12
N TRP A 160 -1.35 -12.30 -1.10
CA TRP A 160 -2.30 -11.22 -1.33
C TRP A 160 -3.23 -11.60 -2.48
N ASN A 161 -4.46 -11.11 -2.42
CA ASN A 161 -5.38 -11.11 -3.55
C ASN A 161 -5.53 -9.67 -4.04
N VAL A 162 -5.33 -9.44 -5.33
CA VAL A 162 -5.52 -8.13 -5.96
C VAL A 162 -6.81 -8.17 -6.78
N PHE A 163 -7.67 -7.18 -6.58
CA PHE A 163 -8.95 -7.07 -7.28
C PHE A 163 -8.90 -5.94 -8.30
N ILE A 164 -9.17 -6.26 -9.56
CA ILE A 164 -9.12 -5.35 -10.70
C ILE A 164 -10.49 -5.34 -11.38
N SER A 165 -11.06 -4.16 -11.61
CA SER A 165 -12.34 -4.03 -12.30
C SER A 165 -12.29 -4.67 -13.69
N GLU A 166 -13.35 -5.39 -14.06
CA GLU A 166 -13.52 -5.85 -15.45
C GLU A 166 -13.92 -4.72 -16.41
N ILE A 167 -14.37 -3.58 -15.89
CA ILE A 167 -14.92 -2.47 -16.67
C ILE A 167 -13.79 -1.55 -17.14
N ASP A 168 -12.97 -1.07 -16.21
CA ASP A 168 -11.97 -0.03 -16.47
C ASP A 168 -10.53 -0.44 -16.11
N TYR A 169 -10.33 -1.70 -15.69
CA TYR A 169 -9.04 -2.22 -15.23
C TYR A 169 -8.41 -1.44 -14.06
N LYS A 170 -9.17 -0.64 -13.30
CA LYS A 170 -8.66 -0.01 -12.08
C LYS A 170 -8.58 -1.02 -10.93
N ILE A 171 -7.60 -0.82 -10.05
CA ILE A 171 -7.53 -1.61 -8.82
C ILE A 171 -8.66 -1.20 -7.86
N LYS A 172 -9.45 -2.17 -7.41
CA LYS A 172 -10.61 -1.96 -6.52
C LYS A 172 -10.31 -2.26 -5.06
N GLY A 173 -9.27 -3.02 -4.78
CA GLY A 173 -8.90 -3.42 -3.44
C GLY A 173 -7.89 -4.54 -3.41
N VAL A 174 -7.52 -4.93 -2.19
CA VAL A 174 -6.67 -6.08 -1.92
C VAL A 174 -7.17 -6.86 -0.71
N GLU A 175 -6.88 -8.14 -0.66
CA GLU A 175 -6.91 -8.91 0.58
C GLU A 175 -5.49 -9.34 0.94
N ILE A 176 -5.12 -9.22 2.20
CA ILE A 176 -3.85 -9.69 2.76
C ILE A 176 -4.19 -10.93 3.58
N ILE A 177 -3.78 -12.11 3.13
CA ILE A 177 -4.26 -13.39 3.68
C ILE A 177 -3.14 -14.18 4.34
N PHE A 178 -3.48 -14.95 5.37
CA PHE A 178 -2.59 -15.93 5.99
C PHE A 178 -3.04 -17.34 5.58
N LEU A 179 -2.19 -18.09 4.88
CA LEU A 179 -2.59 -19.41 4.36
C LEU A 179 -2.81 -20.44 5.47
N ASP A 180 -2.17 -20.24 6.62
CA ASP A 180 -2.29 -21.04 7.83
C ASP A 180 -3.54 -20.72 8.66
N ASP A 181 -4.14 -19.53 8.45
CA ASP A 181 -5.36 -19.13 9.15
C ASP A 181 -6.26 -18.25 8.26
N PRO A 182 -7.32 -18.82 7.66
CA PRO A 182 -8.22 -18.07 6.78
C PRO A 182 -9.06 -17.04 7.52
N ASN A 183 -9.15 -17.09 8.85
CA ASN A 183 -9.85 -16.08 9.66
C ASN A 183 -8.94 -14.89 10.00
N LYS A 184 -7.66 -14.93 9.61
CA LYS A 184 -6.71 -13.85 9.84
C LYS A 184 -6.38 -13.16 8.54
N GLY A 185 -6.41 -11.84 8.57
CA GLY A 185 -6.04 -11.03 7.43
C GLY A 185 -6.80 -9.73 7.38
N GLU A 186 -6.53 -8.97 6.34
CA GLU A 186 -7.10 -7.66 6.13
C GLU A 186 -7.73 -7.63 4.74
N ARG A 187 -8.93 -7.06 4.62
CA ARG A 187 -9.53 -6.68 3.34
C ARG A 187 -9.51 -5.18 3.23
N LEU A 188 -9.00 -4.68 2.12
CA LEU A 188 -8.94 -3.26 1.84
C LEU A 188 -9.82 -2.93 0.64
N TYR A 189 -10.75 -2.00 0.85
CA TYR A 189 -11.57 -1.41 -0.21
C TYR A 189 -10.97 -0.10 -0.66
N PHE A 190 -10.75 0.05 -1.96
CA PHE A 190 -10.23 1.26 -2.56
C PHE A 190 -11.37 2.07 -3.17
N ASN A 191 -11.36 3.36 -2.89
CA ASN A 191 -12.36 4.29 -3.40
C ASN A 191 -11.72 5.64 -3.69
N GLY A 192 -12.32 6.39 -4.62
CA GLY A 192 -11.85 7.67 -5.11
C GLY A 192 -10.47 7.62 -5.76
N ASP A 193 -10.22 8.58 -6.63
CA ASP A 193 -8.93 8.72 -7.31
C ASP A 193 -8.26 10.02 -6.87
N VAL A 194 -6.94 10.00 -6.80
CA VAL A 194 -6.11 11.21 -6.72
C VAL A 194 -5.00 11.07 -7.76
N VAL A 195 -4.69 12.17 -8.42
CA VAL A 195 -3.56 12.25 -9.35
C VAL A 195 -2.42 12.94 -8.62
N ILE A 196 -1.27 12.28 -8.55
CA ILE A 196 -0.05 12.82 -7.94
C ILE A 196 1.06 12.58 -8.95
N ASP A 197 1.80 13.61 -9.35
CA ASP A 197 2.90 13.48 -10.31
C ASP A 197 2.52 12.66 -11.58
N ASN A 198 1.32 12.94 -12.12
CA ASN A 198 0.72 12.30 -13.30
C ASN A 198 0.42 10.79 -13.19
N ILE A 199 0.50 10.20 -11.99
CA ILE A 199 -0.03 8.86 -11.72
C ILE A 199 -1.36 8.95 -10.97
N THR A 200 -2.28 8.04 -11.27
CA THR A 200 -3.57 7.94 -10.57
C THR A 200 -3.49 6.83 -9.54
N ILE A 201 -3.78 7.14 -8.28
CA ILE A 201 -3.83 6.14 -7.20
C ILE A 201 -5.12 6.25 -6.39
N PRO A 202 -5.53 5.19 -5.68
CA PRO A 202 -6.66 5.29 -4.77
C PRO A 202 -6.47 6.38 -3.72
N ARG A 203 -7.48 7.23 -3.56
CA ARG A 203 -7.50 8.27 -2.51
C ARG A 203 -7.80 7.67 -1.14
N PHE A 204 -8.75 6.74 -1.08
CA PHE A 204 -9.23 6.09 0.13
C PHE A 204 -8.83 4.61 0.14
N ARG A 205 -8.37 4.12 1.29
CA ARG A 205 -8.11 2.71 1.58
C ARG A 205 -8.83 2.36 2.88
N HIS A 206 -9.96 1.69 2.80
CA HIS A 206 -10.74 1.28 3.98
C HIS A 206 -10.31 -0.12 4.41
N TRP A 207 -9.81 -0.25 5.63
CA TRP A 207 -9.35 -1.49 6.24
C TRP A 207 -10.50 -2.18 6.96
N HIS A 208 -10.68 -3.46 6.64
CA HIS A 208 -11.66 -4.33 7.25
C HIS A 208 -11.01 -5.64 7.66
N GLU A 209 -11.47 -6.24 8.76
CA GLU A 209 -11.08 -7.59 9.14
C GLU A 209 -11.54 -8.59 8.07
N LEU A 210 -10.64 -9.46 7.60
CA LEU A 210 -10.98 -10.43 6.56
C LEU A 210 -12.09 -11.40 6.98
N LYS A 211 -12.15 -11.72 8.28
CA LYS A 211 -13.05 -12.72 8.88
C LYS A 211 -14.52 -12.37 8.73
N ASP A 212 -14.89 -11.14 9.07
CA ASP A 212 -16.28 -10.71 9.22
C ASP A 212 -16.58 -9.38 8.52
N ASP A 213 -15.60 -8.84 7.79
CA ASP A 213 -15.69 -7.57 7.06
C ASP A 213 -15.98 -6.37 7.99
N SER A 214 -15.68 -6.48 9.29
CA SER A 214 -15.83 -5.37 10.22
C SER A 214 -14.78 -4.29 9.96
N TYR A 215 -15.18 -3.02 10.06
CA TYR A 215 -14.32 -1.88 9.76
C TYR A 215 -13.26 -1.66 10.85
N SER A 216 -11.98 -1.62 10.47
CA SER A 216 -10.84 -1.41 11.38
C SER A 216 -10.24 0.00 11.29
N GLY A 217 -10.42 0.67 10.14
CA GLY A 217 -9.90 2.02 9.93
C GLY A 217 -9.81 2.41 8.47
N SER A 218 -9.27 3.60 8.20
CA SER A 218 -9.02 4.05 6.82
C SER A 218 -7.67 4.72 6.71
N ASP A 219 -7.11 4.74 5.51
CA ASP A 219 -6.05 5.67 5.13
C ASP A 219 -6.57 6.58 4.01
N ILE A 220 -6.52 7.88 4.24
CA ILE A 220 -7.17 8.89 3.40
C ILE A 220 -6.14 9.93 3.00
N ILE A 221 -5.89 10.07 1.70
CA ILE A 221 -5.07 11.17 1.17
C ILE A 221 -5.92 12.45 1.23
N ILE A 222 -5.51 13.38 2.09
CA ILE A 222 -6.21 14.65 2.32
C ILE A 222 -5.77 15.69 1.29
N LYS A 223 -4.46 15.82 1.10
CA LYS A 223 -3.85 16.72 0.12
C LYS A 223 -2.41 16.33 -0.19
N GLU A 224 -1.93 16.78 -1.34
CA GLU A 224 -0.50 16.92 -1.61
C GLU A 224 0.08 18.05 -0.75
N ILE A 225 1.36 17.91 -0.41
CA ILE A 225 2.13 18.91 0.30
C ILE A 225 3.04 19.54 -0.74
N THR A 226 2.71 20.76 -1.13
CA THR A 226 3.61 21.62 -1.89
C THR A 226 4.55 22.32 -0.92
N GLU A 227 5.85 22.26 -1.20
CA GLU A 227 6.85 23.12 -0.55
C GLU A 227 6.58 24.60 -0.81
#